data_AF-A0A4Q3SCM4-F1
#
_entry.id   AF-A0A4Q3SCM4-F1
#
_cell.length_a   1.000
_cell.length_b   1.000
_cell.length_c   1.000
_cell.angle_alpha   90.00
_cell.angle_beta   90.00
_cell.angle_gamma   90.00
#
_symmetry.space_group_name_H-M   'P 1'
#
loop_
_entity.id
_entity.type
_entity.pdbx_description
1 polymer ?
#
loop_
_entity_poly.entity_id
_entity_poly.type
_entity_poly.pdbx_seq_one_letter_code
_entity_poly.pdbx_strand_id
1 'polypeptide(L)'
;FSVSTVWAGDIVETTPDGRLLVDISSFLTRDAIGIADALKQAGEAGYKLVPELSMADPSAVKVFPENLEFEARQTFASDTPGPEVRNIAPDPKLITLQVRHSLVKLPAPGYEPRVFDPRSGGFSTTVLDYAAPLGEEIVYRLANRFRLEKTNPGAAKSPVKKPIVFYVDRAAPEPIRTALVDGAAWWAQAFEAAGFQDAYQVKVLPEGADPLDVRYNVINWVDRATRGWSYGQAVTDPRTGEIVKGSVLLGALRVRQDMLIFEGLVGAHRNGFEGLVGAHRNGTGGPNDPIQVSLARLRQLSAHEVGHSIGFAHNFAASTQDRASVMDYPAPRVTLKQGRIDLSDAYGVGIGPWDRFTVDWLYGDGGEALLTKTSAMVKRGERYVSDADARPLGAAQPWGSLWDDGADPAAELERMMEVRRVALESFGLGALKAGEPVANLKRKYVPIYLLHRYQLEAAAKLVGGVDYAYSVIGDGREISPPIPADRQRQALTSLLATLAPQELDTPETLVT
;
A
#
# COMPACT_ATOMS: atom_id res chain seq x y z
N PHE A 1 -22.93 17.37 -23.13
CA PHE A 1 -21.60 16.94 -22.71
C PHE A 1 -20.61 17.15 -23.83
N SER A 2 -19.39 17.59 -23.52
CA SER A 2 -18.30 17.61 -24.50
C SER A 2 -17.87 16.16 -24.78
N VAL A 3 -18.00 15.72 -26.02
CA VAL A 3 -17.45 14.43 -26.46
C VAL A 3 -16.01 14.66 -26.86
N SER A 4 -15.12 13.79 -26.41
CA SER A 4 -13.72 13.75 -26.87
C SER A 4 -13.53 12.54 -27.76
N THR A 5 -13.24 12.77 -29.04
CA THR A 5 -12.76 11.70 -29.92
C THR A 5 -11.32 11.38 -29.53
N VAL A 6 -11.13 10.29 -28.78
CA VAL A 6 -9.81 9.90 -28.24
C VAL A 6 -8.94 9.13 -29.25
N TRP A 7 -9.57 8.60 -30.30
CA TRP A 7 -8.92 7.89 -31.41
C TRP A 7 -9.90 7.72 -32.58
N ALA A 8 -9.36 7.67 -33.79
CA ALA A 8 -10.04 7.23 -35.00
C ALA A 8 -9.06 6.38 -35.81
N GLY A 9 -9.56 5.36 -36.49
CA GLY A 9 -8.75 4.47 -37.32
C GLY A 9 -9.55 3.90 -38.48
N ASP A 10 -8.84 3.24 -39.39
CA ASP A 10 -9.38 2.75 -40.66
C ASP A 10 -9.98 1.35 -40.53
N ILE A 11 -11.08 1.13 -41.25
CA ILE A 11 -11.54 -0.22 -41.59
C ILE A 11 -10.72 -0.66 -42.80
N VAL A 12 -9.81 -1.60 -42.58
CA VAL A 12 -8.88 -2.11 -43.60
C VAL A 12 -9.59 -3.05 -44.57
N GLU A 13 -10.54 -3.84 -44.06
CA GLU A 13 -11.31 -4.79 -44.85
C GLU A 13 -12.69 -4.99 -44.22
N THR A 14 -13.71 -5.25 -45.05
CA THR A 14 -14.97 -5.86 -44.61
C THR A 14 -15.05 -7.23 -45.25
N THR A 15 -15.08 -8.28 -44.42
CA THR A 15 -15.11 -9.66 -44.89
C THR A 15 -16.47 -9.98 -45.55
N PRO A 16 -16.57 -11.02 -46.40
CA PRO A 16 -17.82 -11.37 -47.07
C PRO A 16 -19.01 -11.70 -46.14
N ASP A 17 -18.73 -12.15 -44.92
CA ASP A 17 -19.72 -12.39 -43.86
C ASP A 17 -20.03 -11.14 -43.01
N GLY A 18 -19.49 -9.97 -43.37
CA GLY A 18 -19.79 -8.67 -42.78
C GLY A 18 -18.96 -8.29 -41.56
N ARG A 19 -17.89 -9.03 -41.22
CA ARG A 19 -16.97 -8.63 -40.13
C ARG A 19 -16.03 -7.53 -40.62
N LEU A 20 -15.65 -6.65 -39.70
CA LEU A 20 -14.74 -5.54 -39.97
C LEU A 20 -13.34 -5.88 -39.48
N LEU A 21 -12.35 -5.69 -40.33
CA LEU A 21 -10.94 -5.67 -39.95
C LEU A 21 -10.53 -4.23 -39.67
N VAL A 22 -10.07 -3.95 -38.45
CA VAL A 22 -9.67 -2.61 -38.01
C VAL A 22 -8.21 -2.64 -37.58
N ASP A 23 -7.41 -1.71 -38.10
CA ASP A 23 -6.04 -1.52 -37.62
C ASP A 23 -6.02 -0.64 -36.38
N ILE A 24 -5.69 -1.24 -35.24
CA ILE A 24 -5.60 -0.56 -33.93
C ILE A 24 -4.16 -0.17 -33.56
N SER A 25 -3.18 -0.31 -34.46
CA SER A 25 -1.77 -0.06 -34.13
C SER A 25 -1.52 1.38 -33.67
N SER A 26 -2.18 2.35 -34.29
CA SER A 26 -2.12 3.77 -33.89
C SER A 26 -2.85 4.04 -32.56
N PHE A 27 -3.85 3.23 -32.21
CA PHE A 27 -4.50 3.30 -30.91
C PHE A 27 -3.57 2.85 -29.79
N LEU A 28 -2.81 1.77 -30.02
CA LEU A 28 -1.92 1.16 -29.03
C LEU A 28 -0.62 1.94 -28.81
N THR A 29 -0.14 2.65 -29.83
CA THR A 29 1.15 3.38 -29.79
C THR A 29 1.04 4.80 -29.26
N ARG A 30 -0.18 5.34 -29.10
CA ARG A 30 -0.39 6.69 -28.54
C ARG A 30 -0.04 6.73 -27.05
N ASP A 31 0.38 7.90 -26.57
CA ASP A 31 0.56 8.16 -25.14
C ASP A 31 -0.78 8.33 -24.42
N ALA A 32 -1.54 7.24 -24.29
CA ALA A 32 -2.91 7.24 -23.77
C ALA A 32 -2.99 7.53 -22.26
N ILE A 33 -1.91 7.28 -21.53
CA ILE A 33 -1.83 7.42 -20.06
C ILE A 33 -0.99 8.63 -19.62
N GLY A 34 -0.52 9.45 -20.56
CA GLY A 34 0.22 10.68 -20.27
C GLY A 34 1.61 10.43 -19.68
N ILE A 35 2.34 9.45 -20.18
CA ILE A 35 3.71 9.11 -19.78
C ILE A 35 4.62 10.35 -19.87
N ALA A 36 4.57 11.10 -20.97
CA ALA A 36 5.41 12.29 -21.14
C ALA A 36 5.13 13.35 -20.06
N ASP A 37 3.86 13.56 -19.72
CA ASP A 37 3.46 14.49 -18.67
C ASP A 37 3.82 13.96 -17.28
N ALA A 38 3.68 12.66 -17.04
CA ALA A 38 4.08 12.01 -15.79
C ALA A 38 5.59 12.13 -15.56
N LEU A 39 6.41 11.91 -16.59
CA LEU A 39 7.87 12.12 -16.53
C LEU A 39 8.18 13.59 -16.19
N LYS A 40 7.54 14.54 -16.86
CA LYS A 40 7.71 15.98 -16.58
C LYS A 40 7.37 16.31 -15.13
N GLN A 41 6.25 15.81 -14.61
CA GLN A 41 5.84 16.04 -13.22
C GLN A 41 6.81 15.40 -12.21
N ALA A 42 7.45 14.30 -12.58
CA ALA A 42 8.49 13.64 -11.79
C ALA A 42 9.87 14.31 -11.88
N GLY A 43 10.00 15.45 -12.56
CA GLY A 43 11.27 16.16 -12.74
C GLY A 43 12.10 15.68 -13.94
N GLU A 44 11.60 14.72 -14.71
CA GLU A 44 12.19 14.19 -15.94
C GLU A 44 11.56 14.90 -17.16
N ALA A 45 11.71 16.22 -17.24
CA ALA A 45 11.06 17.02 -18.27
C ALA A 45 11.71 16.85 -19.67
N GLY A 46 10.95 17.21 -20.71
CA GLY A 46 11.45 17.30 -22.08
C GLY A 46 11.22 16.04 -22.94
N TYR A 47 10.77 14.94 -22.36
CA TYR A 47 10.40 13.74 -23.11
C TYR A 47 9.16 13.97 -23.98
N LYS A 48 9.24 13.53 -25.23
CA LYS A 48 8.13 13.50 -26.18
C LYS A 48 8.09 12.14 -26.87
N LEU A 49 6.89 11.62 -27.09
CA LEU A 49 6.69 10.38 -27.86
C LEU A 49 7.30 10.53 -29.25
N VAL A 50 8.01 9.50 -29.72
CA VAL A 50 8.60 9.38 -31.05
C VAL A 50 7.80 8.33 -31.82
N PRO A 51 6.83 8.72 -32.67
CA PRO A 51 5.96 7.78 -33.37
C PRO A 51 6.72 6.77 -34.23
N GLU A 52 7.80 7.20 -34.90
CA GLU A 52 8.60 6.37 -35.81
C GLU A 52 9.37 5.26 -35.10
N LEU A 53 9.57 5.39 -33.77
CA LEU A 53 10.22 4.40 -32.91
C LEU A 53 9.23 3.71 -31.97
N SER A 54 7.93 3.92 -32.17
CA SER A 54 6.86 3.33 -31.36
C SER A 54 6.06 2.34 -32.21
N MET A 55 5.83 1.14 -31.70
CA MET A 55 5.20 0.06 -32.46
C MET A 55 4.32 -0.82 -31.59
N ALA A 56 3.19 -1.25 -32.14
CA ALA A 56 2.43 -2.36 -31.57
C ALA A 56 3.24 -3.65 -31.70
N ASP A 57 3.12 -4.57 -30.73
CA ASP A 57 3.76 -5.89 -30.75
C ASP A 57 2.70 -6.99 -30.93
N PRO A 58 2.43 -7.44 -32.17
CA PRO A 58 1.42 -8.47 -32.44
C PRO A 58 1.77 -9.82 -31.80
N SER A 59 3.05 -10.08 -31.50
CA SER A 59 3.49 -11.32 -30.87
C SER A 59 3.08 -11.42 -29.40
N ALA A 60 2.76 -10.28 -28.78
CA ALA A 60 2.35 -10.18 -27.39
C ALA A 60 0.82 -10.24 -27.20
N VAL A 61 0.04 -10.46 -28.27
CA VAL A 61 -1.42 -10.55 -28.20
C VAL A 61 -1.83 -11.79 -27.41
N LYS A 62 -2.67 -11.58 -26.38
CA LYS A 62 -3.28 -12.69 -25.63
C LYS A 62 -4.80 -12.58 -25.68
N VAL A 63 -5.44 -13.72 -25.89
CA VAL A 63 -6.89 -13.85 -25.96
C VAL A 63 -7.33 -14.73 -24.81
N PHE A 64 -8.02 -14.13 -23.83
CA PHE A 64 -8.63 -14.84 -22.71
C PHE A 64 -10.15 -14.81 -22.84
N PRO A 65 -10.89 -15.64 -22.09
CA PRO A 65 -12.35 -15.67 -22.18
C PRO A 65 -13.04 -14.33 -21.86
N GLU A 66 -12.44 -13.52 -20.98
CA GLU A 66 -13.05 -12.27 -20.48
C GLU A 66 -12.21 -11.02 -20.73
N ASN A 67 -11.04 -11.14 -21.38
CA ASN A 67 -10.22 -9.99 -21.78
C ASN A 67 -9.30 -10.28 -22.97
N LEU A 68 -8.93 -9.22 -23.67
CA LEU A 68 -7.86 -9.20 -24.66
C LEU A 68 -6.70 -8.36 -24.14
N GLU A 69 -5.48 -8.83 -24.33
CA GLU A 69 -4.26 -8.09 -24.00
C GLU A 69 -3.47 -7.76 -25.26
N PHE A 70 -2.99 -6.52 -25.32
CA PHE A 70 -2.11 -6.03 -26.37
C PHE A 70 -0.91 -5.32 -25.74
N GLU A 71 0.21 -5.32 -26.44
CA GLU A 71 1.39 -4.56 -26.02
C GLU A 71 1.82 -3.61 -27.14
N ALA A 72 2.30 -2.44 -26.72
CA ALA A 72 3.02 -1.52 -27.59
C ALA A 72 4.32 -1.10 -26.92
N ARG A 73 5.36 -0.94 -27.72
CA ARG A 73 6.59 -0.26 -27.34
C ARG A 73 6.42 1.20 -27.68
N GLN A 74 6.52 2.06 -26.69
CA GLN A 74 6.43 3.51 -26.85
C GLN A 74 7.79 4.13 -26.53
N THR A 75 8.37 4.81 -27.50
CA THR A 75 9.70 5.44 -27.37
C THR A 75 9.56 6.93 -27.18
N PHE A 76 10.28 7.49 -26.22
CA PHE A 76 10.26 8.90 -25.88
C PHE A 76 11.67 9.50 -25.97
N ALA A 77 11.77 10.70 -26.55
CA ALA A 77 13.03 11.42 -26.72
C ALA A 77 13.08 12.72 -25.92
N SER A 78 14.22 13.03 -25.32
CA SER A 78 14.51 14.30 -24.65
C SER A 78 15.95 14.76 -24.91
N ASP A 79 16.13 16.04 -25.24
CA ASP A 79 17.47 16.65 -25.30
C ASP A 79 18.02 17.00 -23.91
N THR A 80 17.15 17.04 -22.91
CA THR A 80 17.46 17.43 -21.53
C THR A 80 17.00 16.33 -20.56
N PRO A 81 17.53 15.10 -20.67
CA PRO A 81 17.13 14.03 -19.75
C PRO A 81 17.50 14.42 -18.32
N GLY A 82 16.63 14.10 -17.37
CA GLY A 82 16.84 14.37 -15.96
C GLY A 82 17.78 13.35 -15.30
N PRO A 83 18.07 13.55 -14.01
CA PRO A 83 19.10 12.79 -13.30
C PRO A 83 18.76 11.31 -13.13
N GLU A 84 17.48 10.95 -12.92
CA GLU A 84 17.11 9.56 -12.67
C GLU A 84 17.23 8.73 -13.94
N VAL A 85 16.76 9.24 -15.08
CA VAL A 85 16.89 8.53 -16.35
C VAL A 85 18.36 8.39 -16.75
N ARG A 86 19.19 9.43 -16.55
CA ARG A 86 20.66 9.36 -16.75
C ARG A 86 21.34 8.28 -15.93
N ASN A 87 20.79 7.96 -14.76
CA ASN A 87 21.38 6.96 -13.86
C ASN A 87 21.02 5.51 -14.25
N ILE A 88 19.91 5.30 -14.99
CA ILE A 88 19.38 3.94 -15.25
C ILE A 88 19.35 3.55 -16.73
N ALA A 89 19.24 4.52 -17.65
CA ALA A 89 19.12 4.24 -19.08
C ALA A 89 20.50 4.27 -19.77
N PRO A 90 20.83 3.28 -20.62
CA PRO A 90 22.08 3.27 -21.38
C PRO A 90 22.25 4.49 -22.30
N ASP A 91 21.17 4.89 -22.98
CA ASP A 91 21.06 6.20 -23.63
C ASP A 91 19.90 6.96 -22.97
N PRO A 92 20.17 7.97 -22.14
CA PRO A 92 19.12 8.67 -21.44
C PRO A 92 18.30 9.59 -22.34
N LYS A 93 18.78 9.92 -23.54
CA LYS A 93 18.02 10.77 -24.47
C LYS A 93 16.87 10.04 -25.13
N LEU A 94 16.90 8.70 -25.14
CA LEU A 94 15.90 7.85 -25.78
C LEU A 94 15.51 6.70 -24.84
N ILE A 95 14.28 6.74 -24.34
CA ILE A 95 13.75 5.67 -23.49
C ILE A 95 12.58 4.97 -24.17
N THR A 96 12.52 3.64 -24.05
CA THR A 96 11.41 2.84 -24.58
C THR A 96 10.71 2.14 -23.43
N LEU A 97 9.38 2.26 -23.39
CA LEU A 97 8.53 1.65 -22.39
C LEU A 97 7.60 0.62 -23.05
N GLN A 98 7.40 -0.51 -22.39
CA GLN A 98 6.37 -1.47 -22.76
C GLN A 98 5.06 -1.04 -22.10
N VAL A 99 4.06 -0.72 -22.94
CA VAL A 99 2.73 -0.29 -22.51
C VAL A 99 1.73 -1.36 -22.89
N ARG A 100 1.07 -1.92 -21.87
CA ARG A 100 0.05 -2.94 -22.05
C ARG A 100 -1.34 -2.33 -22.06
N HIS A 101 -2.18 -2.80 -22.99
CA HIS A 101 -3.58 -2.44 -23.11
C HIS A 101 -4.44 -3.67 -22.82
N SER A 102 -5.30 -3.56 -21.81
CA SER A 102 -6.26 -4.60 -21.44
C SER A 102 -7.66 -4.16 -21.85
N LEU A 103 -8.29 -4.91 -22.76
CA LEU A 103 -9.71 -4.75 -23.08
C LEU A 103 -10.50 -5.79 -22.31
N VAL A 104 -11.11 -5.35 -21.20
CA VAL A 104 -11.84 -6.22 -20.27
C VAL A 104 -13.34 -6.20 -20.58
N LYS A 105 -13.95 -7.38 -20.64
CA LYS A 105 -15.39 -7.52 -20.78
C LYS A 105 -16.10 -7.01 -19.52
N LEU A 106 -17.12 -6.17 -19.71
CA LEU A 106 -17.90 -5.62 -18.61
C LEU A 106 -18.73 -6.72 -17.91
N PRO A 107 -18.93 -6.62 -16.58
CA PRO A 107 -19.79 -7.54 -15.84
C PRO A 107 -21.23 -7.56 -16.36
N ALA A 108 -21.90 -8.70 -16.19
CA ALA A 108 -23.32 -8.82 -16.48
C ALA A 108 -24.17 -8.01 -15.48
N PRO A 109 -25.40 -7.61 -15.85
CA PRO A 109 -26.34 -6.92 -14.94
C PRO A 109 -26.61 -7.69 -13.64
N GLY A 110 -27.26 -7.02 -12.67
CA GLY A 110 -27.66 -7.61 -11.38
C GLY A 110 -26.63 -7.46 -10.26
N TYR A 111 -25.67 -6.52 -10.41
CA TYR A 111 -24.90 -6.02 -9.28
C TYR A 111 -25.71 -4.96 -8.54
N GLU A 112 -25.75 -5.05 -7.21
CA GLU A 112 -26.35 -4.04 -6.35
C GLU A 112 -25.27 -3.06 -5.86
N PRO A 113 -25.23 -1.82 -6.39
CA PRO A 113 -24.29 -0.80 -5.94
C PRO A 113 -24.50 -0.43 -4.47
N ARG A 114 -23.43 0.01 -3.82
CA ARG A 114 -23.46 0.49 -2.43
C ARG A 114 -23.11 1.96 -2.41
N VAL A 115 -23.97 2.78 -1.82
CA VAL A 115 -23.63 4.20 -1.59
C VAL A 115 -22.47 4.27 -0.60
N PHE A 116 -21.49 5.10 -0.91
CA PHE A 116 -20.29 5.30 -0.11
C PHE A 116 -20.59 6.15 1.12
N ASP A 117 -20.07 5.74 2.29
CA ASP A 117 -20.06 6.53 3.52
C ASP A 117 -18.61 6.94 3.82
N PRO A 118 -18.30 8.23 4.05
CA PRO A 118 -16.92 8.67 4.29
C PRO A 118 -16.28 8.07 5.56
N ARG A 119 -17.07 7.52 6.48
CA ARG A 119 -16.59 6.86 7.71
C ARG A 119 -16.23 5.39 7.51
N SER A 120 -16.48 4.84 6.32
CA SER A 120 -16.34 3.40 6.02
C SER A 120 -14.92 2.94 5.71
N GLY A 121 -13.98 3.86 5.41
CA GLY A 121 -12.62 3.51 5.03
C GLY A 121 -12.48 2.79 3.68
N GLY A 122 -13.46 2.89 2.78
CA GLY A 122 -13.43 2.28 1.46
C GLY A 122 -12.95 3.20 0.33
N PHE A 123 -12.59 2.61 -0.81
CA PHE A 123 -12.52 3.34 -2.07
C PHE A 123 -13.91 3.56 -2.65
N SER A 124 -14.04 4.56 -3.51
CA SER A 124 -15.31 4.82 -4.19
C SER A 124 -15.14 5.47 -5.55
N THR A 125 -16.18 5.28 -6.36
CA THR A 125 -16.35 5.86 -7.68
C THR A 125 -17.35 6.99 -7.60
N THR A 126 -16.99 8.18 -8.10
CA THR A 126 -17.90 9.32 -8.18
C THR A 126 -18.87 9.16 -9.35
N VAL A 127 -20.16 9.39 -9.10
CA VAL A 127 -21.22 9.39 -10.10
C VAL A 127 -21.86 10.78 -10.15
N LEU A 128 -22.13 11.27 -11.36
CA LEU A 128 -22.91 12.48 -11.59
C LEU A 128 -24.25 12.11 -12.22
N ASP A 129 -25.33 12.27 -11.46
CA ASP A 129 -26.70 12.07 -11.92
C ASP A 129 -27.40 13.40 -12.18
N TYR A 130 -27.36 13.84 -13.44
CA TYR A 130 -28.03 15.06 -13.88
C TYR A 130 -29.56 14.90 -14.01
N ALA A 131 -30.08 13.68 -13.85
CA ALA A 131 -31.52 13.42 -13.78
C ALA A 131 -32.04 13.41 -12.34
N ALA A 132 -31.18 13.65 -11.35
CA ALA A 132 -31.57 13.75 -9.95
C ALA A 132 -32.72 14.78 -9.75
N PRO A 133 -33.75 14.46 -8.96
CA PRO A 133 -34.82 15.39 -8.64
C PRO A 133 -34.30 16.69 -8.00
N LEU A 134 -35.08 17.78 -8.14
CA LEU A 134 -34.75 19.03 -7.45
C LEU A 134 -34.72 18.81 -5.92
N GLY A 135 -33.61 19.18 -5.29
CA GLY A 135 -33.38 18.99 -3.86
C GLY A 135 -32.50 17.79 -3.51
N GLU A 136 -32.22 16.91 -4.46
CA GLU A 136 -31.31 15.76 -4.29
C GLU A 136 -29.88 16.09 -4.75
N GLU A 137 -28.91 15.31 -4.29
CA GLU A 137 -27.52 15.44 -4.69
C GLU A 137 -27.30 14.97 -6.14
N ILE A 138 -26.74 15.85 -6.98
CA ILE A 138 -26.31 15.48 -8.34
C ILE A 138 -25.05 14.61 -8.29
N VAL A 139 -24.22 14.77 -7.26
CA VAL A 139 -22.95 14.05 -7.12
C VAL A 139 -23.04 13.14 -5.92
N TYR A 140 -22.93 11.83 -6.16
CA TYR A 140 -22.81 10.84 -5.09
C TYR A 140 -21.65 9.89 -5.39
N ARG A 141 -21.29 9.06 -4.41
CA ARG A 141 -20.18 8.11 -4.52
C ARG A 141 -20.68 6.70 -4.30
N LEU A 142 -20.20 5.76 -5.09
CA LEU A 142 -20.44 4.33 -4.94
C LEU A 142 -19.21 3.66 -4.34
N ALA A 143 -19.37 2.90 -3.27
CA ALA A 143 -18.30 2.13 -2.66
C ALA A 143 -17.84 1.01 -3.61
N ASN A 144 -16.53 0.88 -3.79
CA ASN A 144 -15.95 -0.11 -4.69
C ASN A 144 -15.81 -1.46 -3.99
N ARG A 145 -16.43 -2.52 -4.52
CA ARG A 145 -16.34 -3.87 -3.93
C ARG A 145 -16.55 -4.98 -4.96
N PHE A 146 -15.99 -6.15 -4.69
CA PHE A 146 -16.35 -7.36 -5.44
C PHE A 146 -17.82 -7.73 -5.23
N ARG A 147 -18.43 -8.35 -6.23
CA ARG A 147 -19.72 -9.02 -6.07
C ARG A 147 -19.56 -10.24 -5.16
N LEU A 148 -20.25 -10.22 -4.02
CA LEU A 148 -20.25 -11.30 -3.06
C LEU A 148 -21.69 -11.58 -2.60
N GLU A 149 -22.14 -12.81 -2.80
CA GLU A 149 -23.51 -13.24 -2.51
C GLU A 149 -23.48 -14.55 -1.73
N LYS A 150 -24.19 -14.60 -0.60
CA LYS A 150 -24.44 -15.84 0.13
C LYS A 150 -25.27 -16.80 -0.73
N THR A 151 -25.01 -18.10 -0.62
CA THR A 151 -25.88 -19.14 -1.19
C THR A 151 -27.23 -19.20 -0.47
N ASN A 152 -27.26 -18.88 0.84
CA ASN A 152 -28.48 -18.64 1.61
C ASN A 152 -28.48 -17.20 2.17
N PRO A 153 -29.13 -16.23 1.49
CA PRO A 153 -29.14 -14.82 1.89
C PRO A 153 -29.71 -14.53 3.29
N GLY A 154 -30.61 -15.38 3.81
CA GLY A 154 -31.23 -15.18 5.13
C GLY A 154 -30.43 -15.75 6.30
N ALA A 155 -29.37 -16.51 6.04
CA ALA A 155 -28.57 -17.11 7.08
C ALA A 155 -27.50 -16.13 7.61
N ALA A 156 -27.34 -16.10 8.94
CA ALA A 156 -26.28 -15.33 9.59
C ALA A 156 -24.90 -15.70 9.05
N LYS A 157 -24.66 -17.01 8.83
CA LYS A 157 -23.47 -17.55 8.16
C LYS A 157 -23.87 -18.44 6.98
N SER A 158 -23.19 -18.28 5.85
CA SER A 158 -23.44 -19.07 4.65
C SER A 158 -22.21 -19.10 3.75
N PRO A 159 -21.96 -20.20 3.01
CA PRO A 159 -21.07 -20.18 1.86
C PRO A 159 -21.50 -19.13 0.83
N VAL A 160 -20.59 -18.76 -0.07
CA VAL A 160 -20.87 -17.80 -1.15
C VAL A 160 -20.97 -18.47 -2.51
N LYS A 161 -21.71 -17.84 -3.43
CA LYS A 161 -21.87 -18.32 -4.81
C LYS A 161 -20.54 -18.30 -5.57
N LYS A 162 -19.74 -17.25 -5.40
CA LYS A 162 -18.44 -17.06 -6.04
C LYS A 162 -17.43 -16.49 -5.02
N PRO A 163 -16.46 -17.29 -4.55
CA PRO A 163 -15.39 -16.81 -3.68
C PRO A 163 -14.47 -15.79 -4.37
N ILE A 164 -13.93 -14.87 -3.58
CA ILE A 164 -12.83 -13.99 -3.98
C ILE A 164 -11.53 -14.77 -3.77
N VAL A 165 -10.84 -15.09 -4.86
CA VAL A 165 -9.58 -15.84 -4.81
C VAL A 165 -8.44 -14.96 -5.32
N PHE A 166 -7.42 -14.77 -4.49
CA PHE A 166 -6.16 -14.16 -4.88
C PHE A 166 -5.08 -15.22 -5.11
N TYR A 167 -4.24 -14.99 -6.11
CA TYR A 167 -3.19 -15.90 -6.53
C TYR A 167 -1.82 -15.24 -6.40
N VAL A 168 -0.95 -15.79 -5.56
CA VAL A 168 0.44 -15.35 -5.43
C VAL A 168 1.27 -15.89 -6.59
N ASP A 169 2.01 -15.00 -7.22
CA ASP A 169 2.93 -15.32 -8.31
C ASP A 169 3.95 -16.40 -7.90
N ARG A 170 4.17 -17.36 -8.80
CA ARG A 170 5.13 -18.45 -8.63
C ARG A 170 6.58 -17.94 -8.63
N ALA A 171 6.84 -16.78 -9.23
CA ALA A 171 8.16 -16.15 -9.29
C ALA A 171 8.67 -15.70 -7.91
N ALA A 172 7.78 -15.51 -6.93
CA ALA A 172 8.20 -15.27 -5.55
C ALA A 172 9.00 -16.49 -5.03
N PRO A 173 10.25 -16.30 -4.55
CA PRO A 173 11.05 -17.40 -4.02
C PRO A 173 10.56 -17.81 -2.62
N GLU A 174 10.85 -19.04 -2.18
CA GLU A 174 10.69 -19.37 -0.76
C GLU A 174 11.82 -18.77 0.08
N PRO A 175 11.58 -18.37 1.35
CA PRO A 175 10.31 -18.45 2.10
C PRO A 175 9.37 -17.25 1.90
N ILE A 176 9.70 -16.32 0.99
CA ILE A 176 8.92 -15.11 0.74
C ILE A 176 7.51 -15.47 0.24
N ARG A 177 7.39 -16.38 -0.72
CA ARG A 177 6.10 -16.81 -1.27
C ARG A 177 5.16 -17.33 -0.19
N THR A 178 5.63 -18.17 0.72
CA THR A 178 4.85 -18.62 1.89
C THR A 178 4.38 -17.43 2.73
N ALA A 179 5.26 -16.48 3.06
CA ALA A 179 4.88 -15.28 3.81
C ALA A 179 3.82 -14.43 3.07
N LEU A 180 3.89 -14.31 1.75
CA LEU A 180 2.89 -13.57 0.97
C LEU A 180 1.52 -14.25 1.02
N VAL A 181 1.48 -15.58 0.88
CA VAL A 181 0.24 -16.36 0.98
C VAL A 181 -0.35 -16.23 2.38
N ASP A 182 0.46 -16.43 3.43
CA ASP A 182 0.03 -16.37 4.82
C ASP A 182 -0.60 -15.01 5.16
N GLY A 183 0.10 -13.92 4.81
CA GLY A 183 -0.35 -12.57 5.11
C GLY A 183 -1.64 -12.19 4.40
N ALA A 184 -1.71 -12.42 3.09
CA ALA A 184 -2.91 -12.14 2.32
C ALA A 184 -4.11 -12.98 2.78
N ALA A 185 -3.88 -14.20 3.29
CA ALA A 185 -4.94 -15.08 3.79
C ALA A 185 -5.58 -14.57 5.09
N TRP A 186 -4.98 -13.62 5.80
CA TRP A 186 -5.57 -13.07 7.03
C TRP A 186 -6.96 -12.47 6.79
N TRP A 187 -7.23 -11.91 5.60
CA TRP A 187 -8.54 -11.37 5.23
C TRP A 187 -9.69 -12.38 5.34
N ALA A 188 -9.42 -13.68 5.21
CA ALA A 188 -10.45 -14.71 5.44
C ALA A 188 -11.10 -14.57 6.83
N GLN A 189 -10.32 -14.16 7.84
CA GLN A 189 -10.84 -13.93 9.20
C GLN A 189 -11.91 -12.84 9.25
N ALA A 190 -11.79 -11.79 8.43
CA ALA A 190 -12.75 -10.70 8.35
C ALA A 190 -14.03 -11.12 7.62
N PHE A 191 -13.90 -11.84 6.50
CA PHE A 191 -15.03 -12.37 5.75
C PHE A 191 -15.84 -13.39 6.57
N GLU A 192 -15.17 -14.30 7.28
CA GLU A 192 -15.82 -15.25 8.18
C GLU A 192 -16.54 -14.55 9.35
N ALA A 193 -15.94 -13.48 9.89
CA ALA A 193 -16.57 -12.66 10.94
C ALA A 193 -17.81 -11.91 10.44
N ALA A 194 -17.82 -11.48 9.17
CA ALA A 194 -18.98 -10.90 8.49
C ALA A 194 -20.02 -11.96 8.04
N GLY A 195 -19.80 -13.24 8.34
CA GLY A 195 -20.73 -14.33 8.06
C GLY A 195 -20.63 -14.93 6.66
N PHE A 196 -19.55 -14.66 5.93
CA PHE A 196 -19.28 -15.23 4.61
C PHE A 196 -18.32 -16.41 4.73
N GLN A 197 -18.88 -17.62 4.74
CA GLN A 197 -18.11 -18.85 4.82
C GLN A 197 -17.38 -19.15 3.50
N ASP A 198 -16.10 -19.54 3.58
CA ASP A 198 -15.26 -19.94 2.42
C ASP A 198 -15.17 -18.87 1.32
N ALA A 199 -15.44 -17.61 1.67
CA ALA A 199 -15.65 -16.54 0.72
C ALA A 199 -14.37 -15.89 0.20
N TYR A 200 -13.27 -16.03 0.94
CA TYR A 200 -12.00 -15.43 0.59
C TYR A 200 -10.88 -16.46 0.71
N GLN A 201 -10.05 -16.58 -0.34
CA GLN A 201 -8.99 -17.59 -0.41
C GLN A 201 -7.74 -17.00 -1.05
N VAL A 202 -6.57 -17.46 -0.60
CA VAL A 202 -5.28 -17.15 -1.22
C VAL A 202 -4.59 -18.44 -1.60
N LYS A 203 -4.09 -18.50 -2.83
CA LYS A 203 -3.46 -19.69 -3.42
C LYS A 203 -2.19 -19.27 -4.16
N VAL A 204 -1.34 -20.23 -4.48
CA VAL A 204 -0.29 -20.01 -5.49
C VAL A 204 -0.95 -20.04 -6.87
N LEU A 205 -0.51 -19.16 -7.78
CA LEU A 205 -0.99 -19.15 -9.16
C LEU A 205 -0.81 -20.54 -9.79
N PRO A 206 -1.88 -21.13 -10.39
CA PRO A 206 -1.79 -22.44 -11.01
C PRO A 206 -0.76 -22.46 -12.14
N GLU A 207 -0.15 -23.62 -12.35
CA GLU A 207 0.75 -23.81 -13.48
C GLU A 207 -0.02 -23.64 -14.81
N GLY A 208 0.58 -22.91 -15.76
CA GLY A 208 -0.06 -22.57 -17.04
C GLY A 208 -1.08 -21.44 -16.98
N ALA A 209 -1.47 -20.94 -15.80
CA ALA A 209 -2.30 -19.74 -15.70
C ALA A 209 -1.46 -18.48 -15.99
N ASP A 210 -2.01 -17.57 -16.79
CA ASP A 210 -1.36 -16.30 -17.11
C ASP A 210 -1.84 -15.21 -16.15
N PRO A 211 -0.94 -14.42 -15.51
CA PRO A 211 -1.35 -13.38 -14.57
C PRO A 211 -2.16 -12.25 -15.23
N LEU A 212 -2.15 -12.15 -16.56
CA LEU A 212 -2.93 -11.17 -17.32
C LEU A 212 -4.36 -11.60 -17.61
N ASP A 213 -4.70 -12.87 -17.43
CA ASP A 213 -6.08 -13.32 -17.51
C ASP A 213 -6.89 -12.66 -16.38
N VAL A 214 -7.95 -11.92 -16.75
CA VAL A 214 -8.72 -11.10 -15.81
C VAL A 214 -9.46 -11.94 -14.77
N ARG A 215 -9.65 -13.24 -15.02
CA ARG A 215 -10.32 -14.17 -14.12
C ARG A 215 -9.50 -14.48 -12.85
N TYR A 216 -8.22 -14.16 -12.84
CA TYR A 216 -7.33 -14.31 -11.69
C TYR A 216 -7.05 -12.94 -11.06
N ASN A 217 -7.35 -12.79 -9.76
CA ASN A 217 -6.79 -11.70 -8.97
C ASN A 217 -5.36 -12.10 -8.58
N VAL A 218 -4.36 -11.27 -8.87
CA VAL A 218 -2.96 -11.69 -8.78
C VAL A 218 -2.17 -10.79 -7.85
N ILE A 219 -1.34 -11.42 -7.02
CA ILE A 219 -0.28 -10.80 -6.22
C ILE A 219 1.04 -11.04 -6.94
N ASN A 220 1.46 -10.07 -7.75
CA ASN A 220 2.64 -10.13 -8.59
C ASN A 220 3.90 -9.85 -7.77
N TRP A 221 4.95 -10.65 -7.99
CA TRP A 221 6.26 -10.43 -7.41
C TRP A 221 7.17 -9.82 -8.47
N VAL A 222 7.66 -8.59 -8.25
CA VAL A 222 8.47 -7.90 -9.25
C VAL A 222 9.85 -7.50 -8.74
N ASP A 223 10.84 -7.74 -9.58
CA ASP A 223 12.21 -7.28 -9.36
C ASP A 223 12.39 -5.87 -9.92
N ARG A 224 13.09 -5.01 -9.18
CA ARG A 224 13.41 -3.64 -9.59
C ARG A 224 14.86 -3.32 -9.22
N ALA A 225 15.54 -2.58 -10.11
CA ALA A 225 16.91 -2.11 -9.86
C ALA A 225 16.97 -1.02 -8.77
N THR A 226 15.93 -0.19 -8.67
CA THR A 226 15.80 0.90 -7.71
C THR A 226 14.60 0.69 -6.78
N ARG A 227 14.51 1.53 -5.73
CA ARG A 227 13.38 1.49 -4.80
C ARG A 227 12.08 1.82 -5.55
N GLY A 228 11.10 0.92 -5.47
CA GLY A 228 9.75 1.15 -5.95
C GLY A 228 8.72 0.96 -4.84
N TRP A 229 7.52 1.49 -5.06
CA TRP A 229 6.36 1.25 -4.20
C TRP A 229 5.72 -0.09 -4.55
N SER A 230 5.24 -0.79 -3.52
CA SER A 230 4.21 -1.80 -3.68
C SER A 230 2.86 -1.08 -3.84
N TYR A 231 1.93 -1.70 -4.56
CA TYR A 231 0.59 -1.16 -4.73
C TYR A 231 -0.43 -2.27 -4.95
N GLY A 232 -1.54 -2.18 -4.24
CA GLY A 232 -2.79 -2.84 -4.58
C GLY A 232 -3.69 -1.92 -5.39
N GLN A 233 -4.29 -2.47 -6.44
CA GLN A 233 -5.21 -1.77 -7.32
C GLN A 233 -6.39 -2.67 -7.69
N ALA A 234 -7.46 -2.04 -8.14
CA ALA A 234 -8.63 -2.73 -8.64
C ALA A 234 -9.00 -2.18 -10.02
N VAL A 235 -9.36 -3.08 -10.94
CA VAL A 235 -10.14 -2.73 -12.13
C VAL A 235 -11.60 -2.70 -11.69
N THR A 236 -12.22 -1.52 -11.77
CA THR A 236 -13.58 -1.28 -11.30
C THR A 236 -14.46 -0.86 -12.45
N ASP A 237 -15.69 -1.39 -12.53
CA ASP A 237 -16.71 -0.87 -13.43
C ASP A 237 -17.16 0.51 -12.94
N PRO A 238 -16.85 1.61 -13.67
CA PRO A 238 -17.13 2.96 -13.22
C PRO A 238 -18.64 3.28 -13.15
N ARG A 239 -19.49 2.42 -13.70
CA ARG A 239 -20.96 2.61 -13.70
C ARG A 239 -21.59 2.12 -12.41
N THR A 240 -20.97 1.15 -11.73
CA THR A 240 -21.59 0.43 -10.60
C THR A 240 -20.71 0.37 -9.36
N GLY A 241 -19.39 0.59 -9.48
CA GLY A 241 -18.44 0.33 -8.40
C GLY A 241 -18.06 -1.15 -8.23
N GLU A 242 -18.52 -2.04 -9.13
CA GLU A 242 -18.15 -3.47 -9.07
C GLU A 242 -16.66 -3.66 -9.38
N ILE A 243 -15.91 -4.24 -8.45
CA ILE A 243 -14.52 -4.66 -8.70
C ILE A 243 -14.54 -5.92 -9.59
N VAL A 244 -13.88 -5.82 -10.73
CA VAL A 244 -13.74 -6.88 -11.73
C VAL A 244 -12.48 -7.71 -11.51
N LYS A 245 -11.37 -7.06 -11.16
CA LYS A 245 -10.08 -7.69 -10.88
C LYS A 245 -9.31 -6.91 -9.82
N GLY A 246 -8.77 -7.63 -8.84
CA GLY A 246 -7.73 -7.16 -7.94
C GLY A 246 -6.35 -7.42 -8.54
N SER A 247 -5.47 -6.43 -8.47
CA SER A 247 -4.09 -6.54 -8.93
C SER A 247 -3.17 -5.94 -7.89
N VAL A 248 -2.32 -6.79 -7.32
CA VAL A 248 -1.29 -6.38 -6.37
C VAL A 248 0.06 -6.53 -7.03
N LEU A 249 0.95 -5.59 -6.76
CA LEU A 249 2.35 -5.64 -7.12
C LEU A 249 3.21 -5.42 -5.88
N LEU A 250 4.11 -6.37 -5.62
CA LEU A 250 5.03 -6.35 -4.49
C LEU A 250 6.48 -6.29 -4.98
N GLY A 251 7.21 -5.27 -4.53
CA GLY A 251 8.61 -5.05 -4.94
C GLY A 251 9.62 -5.87 -4.13
N ALA A 252 10.46 -6.64 -4.83
CA ALA A 252 11.43 -7.55 -4.22
C ALA A 252 12.57 -6.86 -3.44
N LEU A 253 12.90 -5.61 -3.78
CA LEU A 253 14.04 -4.90 -3.18
C LEU A 253 13.71 -4.34 -1.79
N ARG A 254 12.45 -4.04 -1.50
CA ARG A 254 12.07 -3.30 -0.29
C ARG A 254 12.46 -4.05 0.97
N VAL A 255 12.18 -5.35 1.02
CA VAL A 255 12.51 -6.20 2.17
C VAL A 255 14.01 -6.19 2.49
N ARG A 256 14.88 -6.09 1.48
CA ARG A 256 16.33 -6.02 1.67
C ARG A 256 16.78 -4.70 2.31
N GLN A 257 16.04 -3.62 2.07
CA GLN A 257 16.29 -2.33 2.73
C GLN A 257 15.84 -2.35 4.19
N ASP A 258 14.68 -2.96 4.47
CA ASP A 258 14.20 -3.09 5.85
C ASP A 258 15.13 -3.99 6.67
N MET A 259 15.73 -5.01 6.05
CA MET A 259 16.80 -5.80 6.69
C MET A 259 17.97 -4.93 7.17
N LEU A 260 18.32 -3.82 6.51
CA LEU A 260 19.38 -2.94 6.99
C LEU A 260 19.02 -2.28 8.33
N ILE A 261 17.75 -1.95 8.53
CA ILE A 261 17.24 -1.40 9.80
C ILE A 261 17.37 -2.48 10.88
N PHE A 262 16.87 -3.68 10.62
CA PHE A 262 16.90 -4.76 11.61
C PHE A 262 18.32 -5.20 11.93
N GLU A 263 19.18 -5.37 10.93
CA GLU A 263 20.61 -5.68 11.10
C GLU A 263 21.32 -4.59 11.93
N GLY A 264 21.04 -3.30 11.66
CA GLY A 264 21.58 -2.20 12.45
C GLY A 264 21.08 -2.19 13.90
N LEU A 265 19.80 -2.49 14.13
CA LEU A 265 19.18 -2.53 15.45
C LEU A 265 19.71 -3.71 16.30
N VAL A 266 19.77 -4.93 15.75
CA VAL A 266 20.19 -6.11 16.54
C VAL A 266 21.70 -6.31 16.60
N GLY A 267 22.44 -5.76 15.63
CA GLY A 267 23.89 -5.84 15.56
C GLY A 267 24.62 -4.95 16.57
N ALA A 268 23.89 -4.03 17.21
CA ALA A 268 24.44 -3.06 18.12
C ALA A 268 25.01 -3.71 19.42
N HIS A 269 24.48 -4.81 19.95
CA HIS A 269 24.88 -5.24 21.31
C HIS A 269 26.21 -6.04 21.46
N ARG A 270 27.26 -5.77 20.66
CA ARG A 270 28.52 -6.59 20.69
C ARG A 270 29.81 -5.77 20.48
N ASN A 271 30.44 -5.37 21.59
CA ASN A 271 31.78 -4.78 21.61
C ASN A 271 32.86 -5.89 21.57
N GLY A 272 33.75 -5.85 20.57
CA GLY A 272 34.99 -6.66 20.52
C GLY A 272 35.21 -7.48 19.24
N PHE A 273 36.47 -7.59 18.81
CA PHE A 273 36.89 -8.38 17.64
C PHE A 273 36.71 -9.89 17.83
N GLU A 274 36.72 -10.36 19.08
CA GLU A 274 36.71 -11.79 19.44
C GLU A 274 35.38 -12.52 19.16
N GLY A 275 34.31 -11.78 18.85
CA GLY A 275 32.98 -12.33 18.52
C GLY A 275 32.59 -12.25 17.05
N LEU A 276 33.46 -11.78 16.14
CA LEU A 276 33.09 -11.42 14.76
C LEU A 276 32.88 -12.60 13.82
N VAL A 277 33.31 -13.81 14.19
CA VAL A 277 33.10 -15.04 13.41
C VAL A 277 31.83 -15.73 13.91
N GLY A 278 30.67 -15.49 13.26
CA GLY A 278 29.41 -16.19 13.54
C GLY A 278 28.33 -15.41 14.30
N ALA A 279 28.49 -14.10 14.47
CA ALA A 279 27.61 -13.25 15.29
C ALA A 279 26.43 -12.59 14.56
N HIS A 280 26.18 -12.87 13.29
CA HIS A 280 25.05 -12.31 12.57
C HIS A 280 23.75 -13.04 12.98
N ARG A 281 22.69 -12.33 13.40
CA ARG A 281 21.42 -12.97 13.80
C ARG A 281 20.59 -13.54 12.64
N ASN A 282 21.09 -13.44 11.40
CA ASN A 282 20.36 -13.91 10.23
C ASN A 282 20.30 -15.43 10.24
N GLY A 283 19.10 -15.97 10.08
CA GLY A 283 18.91 -17.43 10.04
C GLY A 283 19.03 -18.10 11.41
N THR A 284 19.00 -17.33 12.50
CA THR A 284 18.94 -17.91 13.85
C THR A 284 17.55 -18.45 14.19
N GLY A 285 16.51 -18.03 13.47
CA GLY A 285 15.11 -18.43 13.70
C GLY A 285 14.50 -17.82 14.97
N GLY A 286 15.26 -17.02 15.73
CA GLY A 286 14.78 -16.36 16.94
C GLY A 286 13.97 -15.09 16.65
N PRO A 287 13.33 -14.51 17.67
CA PRO A 287 12.48 -13.31 17.54
C PRO A 287 13.24 -12.06 17.08
N ASN A 288 14.57 -12.06 17.21
CA ASN A 288 15.44 -10.97 16.77
C ASN A 288 16.25 -11.33 15.52
N ASP A 289 15.85 -12.36 14.77
CA ASP A 289 16.41 -12.69 13.47
C ASP A 289 15.88 -11.72 12.42
N PRO A 290 16.73 -10.89 11.78
CA PRO A 290 16.30 -9.96 10.74
C PRO A 290 15.53 -10.61 9.60
N ILE A 291 15.78 -11.90 9.26
CA ILE A 291 14.98 -12.57 8.22
C ILE A 291 13.57 -12.87 8.73
N GLN A 292 13.39 -13.27 10.00
CA GLN A 292 12.06 -13.54 10.55
C GLN A 292 11.23 -12.25 10.65
N VAL A 293 11.84 -11.16 11.12
CA VAL A 293 11.19 -9.84 11.18
C VAL A 293 10.81 -9.36 9.77
N SER A 294 11.67 -9.60 8.78
CA SER A 294 11.39 -9.28 7.38
C SER A 294 10.25 -10.12 6.79
N LEU A 295 10.13 -11.39 7.15
CA LEU A 295 9.00 -12.24 6.76
C LEU A 295 7.71 -11.81 7.45
N ALA A 296 7.77 -11.35 8.71
CA ALA A 296 6.61 -10.77 9.39
C ALA A 296 6.13 -9.50 8.67
N ARG A 297 7.06 -8.63 8.26
CA ARG A 297 6.75 -7.45 7.45
C ARG A 297 6.12 -7.81 6.11
N LEU A 298 6.63 -8.83 5.43
CA LEU A 298 6.08 -9.30 4.15
C LEU A 298 4.64 -9.83 4.29
N ARG A 299 4.31 -10.50 5.41
CA ARG A 299 2.93 -10.90 5.72
C ARG A 299 2.03 -9.68 5.85
N GLN A 300 2.43 -8.70 6.67
CA GLN A 300 1.67 -7.47 6.86
C GLN A 300 1.50 -6.70 5.54
N LEU A 301 2.56 -6.56 4.75
CA LEU A 301 2.53 -5.89 3.45
C LEU A 301 1.59 -6.61 2.46
N SER A 302 1.65 -7.94 2.39
CA SER A 302 0.77 -8.72 1.53
C SER A 302 -0.70 -8.51 1.90
N ALA A 303 -1.02 -8.53 3.20
CA ALA A 303 -2.36 -8.22 3.69
C ALA A 303 -2.80 -6.80 3.32
N HIS A 304 -1.91 -5.82 3.53
CA HIS A 304 -2.16 -4.40 3.23
C HIS A 304 -2.53 -4.18 1.75
N GLU A 305 -1.67 -4.62 0.83
CA GLU A 305 -1.88 -4.35 -0.60
C GLU A 305 -3.08 -5.12 -1.16
N VAL A 306 -3.36 -6.31 -0.65
CA VAL A 306 -4.60 -7.03 -0.95
C VAL A 306 -5.82 -6.26 -0.46
N GLY A 307 -5.74 -5.61 0.70
CA GLY A 307 -6.79 -4.76 1.27
C GLY A 307 -7.25 -3.68 0.29
N HIS A 308 -6.30 -3.00 -0.36
CA HIS A 308 -6.61 -2.06 -1.44
C HIS A 308 -7.34 -2.71 -2.62
N SER A 309 -6.90 -3.89 -3.02
CA SER A 309 -7.47 -4.63 -4.15
C SER A 309 -8.87 -5.18 -3.89
N ILE A 310 -9.27 -5.30 -2.61
CA ILE A 310 -10.63 -5.67 -2.18
C ILE A 310 -11.46 -4.45 -1.75
N GLY A 311 -10.98 -3.22 -1.99
CA GLY A 311 -11.80 -2.02 -1.88
C GLY A 311 -11.54 -1.12 -0.67
N PHE A 312 -10.48 -1.34 0.11
CA PHE A 312 -10.20 -0.55 1.31
C PHE A 312 -9.12 0.52 1.08
N ALA A 313 -9.35 1.71 1.60
CA ALA A 313 -8.35 2.78 1.69
C ALA A 313 -7.48 2.60 2.94
N HIS A 314 -6.41 3.39 3.04
CA HIS A 314 -5.57 3.40 4.24
C HIS A 314 -6.35 3.88 5.46
N ASN A 315 -6.00 3.36 6.64
CA ASN A 315 -6.33 3.97 7.93
C ASN A 315 -5.03 4.24 8.71
N PHE A 316 -4.54 5.47 8.61
CA PHE A 316 -3.28 5.90 9.25
C PHE A 316 -3.38 6.16 10.76
N ALA A 317 -4.55 5.91 11.36
CA ALA A 317 -4.73 6.00 12.80
C ALA A 317 -4.72 4.64 13.49
N ALA A 318 -4.49 3.54 12.77
CA ALA A 318 -4.62 2.21 13.35
C ALA A 318 -3.45 1.85 14.27
N SER A 319 -2.24 2.37 14.00
CA SER A 319 -1.05 2.29 14.83
C SER A 319 -1.30 2.87 16.23
N THR A 320 -2.11 3.93 16.32
CA THR A 320 -2.52 4.56 17.59
C THR A 320 -3.57 3.76 18.38
N GLN A 321 -4.09 2.68 17.79
CA GLN A 321 -5.21 1.89 18.30
C GLN A 321 -4.85 0.40 18.39
N ASP A 322 -3.66 0.12 18.93
CA ASP A 322 -3.11 -1.24 19.06
C ASP A 322 -3.10 -2.01 17.73
N ARG A 323 -2.64 -1.34 16.66
CA ARG A 323 -2.56 -1.90 15.30
C ARG A 323 -3.92 -2.45 14.84
N ALA A 324 -4.96 -1.62 15.00
CA ALA A 324 -6.37 -1.98 14.73
C ALA A 324 -6.66 -2.43 13.29
N SER A 325 -5.75 -2.17 12.35
CA SER A 325 -5.90 -2.42 10.93
C SER A 325 -4.57 -2.79 10.28
N VAL A 326 -4.61 -3.69 9.30
CA VAL A 326 -3.50 -3.90 8.36
C VAL A 326 -3.38 -2.77 7.33
N MET A 327 -4.41 -1.92 7.18
CA MET A 327 -4.47 -0.79 6.24
C MET A 327 -3.69 0.45 6.69
N ASP A 328 -2.87 0.33 7.73
CA ASP A 328 -1.92 1.35 8.14
C ASP A 328 -0.53 1.11 7.51
N TYR A 329 0.37 2.08 7.62
CA TYR A 329 1.81 1.96 7.34
C TYR A 329 2.63 2.00 8.63
N PRO A 330 2.58 0.96 9.49
CA PRO A 330 3.27 0.99 10.76
C PRO A 330 4.79 0.92 10.60
N ALA A 331 5.51 1.63 11.47
CA ALA A 331 6.91 1.31 11.72
C ALA A 331 7.03 -0.07 12.40
N PRO A 332 8.20 -0.74 12.32
CA PRO A 332 8.41 -1.91 13.17
C PRO A 332 8.33 -1.49 14.64
N ARG A 333 7.59 -2.25 15.44
CA ARG A 333 7.61 -2.10 16.91
C ARG A 333 8.96 -2.55 17.45
N VAL A 334 9.80 -1.61 17.84
CA VAL A 334 11.11 -1.90 18.43
C VAL A 334 11.04 -1.62 19.92
N THR A 335 11.16 -2.65 20.77
CA THR A 335 11.10 -2.48 22.22
C THR A 335 12.47 -2.70 22.88
N LEU A 336 12.57 -2.37 24.16
CA LEU A 336 13.73 -2.66 24.99
C LEU A 336 13.38 -3.69 26.05
N LYS A 337 14.07 -4.84 26.05
CA LYS A 337 13.98 -5.87 27.09
C LYS A 337 15.32 -6.00 27.78
N GLN A 338 15.37 -5.67 29.07
CA GLN A 338 16.61 -5.66 29.86
C GLN A 338 17.71 -4.79 29.21
N GLY A 339 17.34 -3.60 28.73
CA GLY A 339 18.27 -2.66 28.07
C GLY A 339 18.74 -3.09 26.68
N ARG A 340 18.15 -4.13 26.09
CA ARG A 340 18.51 -4.63 24.76
C ARG A 340 17.35 -4.54 23.79
N ILE A 341 17.68 -4.33 22.53
CA ILE A 341 16.71 -4.32 21.43
C ILE A 341 15.96 -5.65 21.36
N ASP A 342 14.64 -5.55 21.27
CA ASP A 342 13.72 -6.66 21.06
C ASP A 342 12.72 -6.36 19.93
N LEU A 343 12.69 -7.26 18.95
CA LEU A 343 11.86 -7.23 17.74
C LEU A 343 10.80 -8.33 17.73
N SER A 344 10.53 -8.95 18.89
CA SER A 344 9.61 -10.09 18.98
C SER A 344 8.17 -9.75 18.59
N ASP A 345 7.78 -8.47 18.70
CA ASP A 345 6.46 -7.93 18.36
C ASP A 345 6.53 -6.90 17.21
N ALA A 346 7.56 -6.96 16.35
CA ALA A 346 7.82 -5.92 15.36
C ALA A 346 6.65 -5.62 14.40
N TYR A 347 5.82 -6.61 14.08
CA TYR A 347 4.64 -6.44 13.23
C TYR A 347 3.45 -7.23 13.77
N GLY A 348 2.25 -6.67 13.61
CA GLY A 348 1.01 -7.33 13.99
C GLY A 348 0.75 -8.61 13.18
N VAL A 349 -0.02 -9.52 13.76
CA VAL A 349 -0.39 -10.80 13.14
C VAL A 349 -1.91 -10.89 13.00
N GLY A 350 -2.39 -11.13 11.78
CA GLY A 350 -3.82 -11.29 11.50
C GLY A 350 -4.52 -9.99 11.10
N ILE A 351 -5.85 -10.01 11.19
CA ILE A 351 -6.75 -8.90 10.86
C ILE A 351 -7.30 -8.27 12.14
N GLY A 352 -7.25 -6.94 12.22
CA GLY A 352 -7.68 -6.17 13.38
C GLY A 352 -9.18 -5.81 13.37
N PRO A 353 -9.67 -5.18 14.45
CA PRO A 353 -11.08 -4.80 14.58
C PRO A 353 -11.57 -3.84 13.48
N TRP A 354 -10.75 -2.89 13.03
CA TRP A 354 -11.12 -1.97 11.95
C TRP A 354 -11.30 -2.72 10.62
N ASP A 355 -10.40 -3.65 10.32
CA ASP A 355 -10.50 -4.49 9.11
C ASP A 355 -11.78 -5.34 9.11
N ARG A 356 -12.18 -5.87 10.27
CA ARG A 356 -13.44 -6.62 10.42
C ARG A 356 -14.65 -5.72 10.20
N PHE A 357 -14.63 -4.52 10.78
CA PHE A 357 -15.68 -3.53 10.57
C PHE A 357 -15.82 -3.16 9.09
N THR A 358 -14.71 -2.85 8.41
CA THR A 358 -14.74 -2.43 7.00
C THR A 358 -15.23 -3.55 6.08
N VAL A 359 -14.86 -4.81 6.34
CA VAL A 359 -15.40 -5.95 5.59
C VAL A 359 -16.89 -6.15 5.85
N ASP A 360 -17.35 -6.10 7.10
CA ASP A 360 -18.78 -6.20 7.40
C ASP A 360 -19.58 -5.04 6.81
N TRP A 361 -19.05 -3.82 6.87
CA TRP A 361 -19.68 -2.65 6.27
C TRP A 361 -19.72 -2.71 4.75
N LEU A 362 -18.68 -3.22 4.08
CA LEU A 362 -18.58 -3.20 2.62
C LEU A 362 -19.23 -4.43 1.95
N TYR A 363 -19.12 -5.60 2.57
CA TYR A 363 -19.59 -6.86 2.00
C TYR A 363 -20.86 -7.38 2.65
N GLY A 364 -21.03 -7.16 3.95
CA GLY A 364 -22.18 -7.63 4.73
C GLY A 364 -23.49 -6.95 4.35
N ASP A 365 -24.52 -7.18 5.18
CA ASP A 365 -25.89 -6.69 4.97
C ASP A 365 -25.92 -5.18 4.72
N GLY A 366 -26.71 -4.79 3.71
CA GLY A 366 -26.88 -3.40 3.26
C GLY A 366 -28.11 -2.71 3.85
N GLY A 367 -28.54 -1.61 3.22
CA GLY A 367 -29.73 -0.85 3.65
C GLY A 367 -29.54 -0.18 5.02
N GLU A 368 -30.58 -0.20 5.85
CA GLU A 368 -30.58 0.41 7.20
C GLU A 368 -29.47 -0.14 8.12
N ALA A 369 -29.01 -1.38 7.89
CA ALA A 369 -27.93 -1.98 8.67
C ALA A 369 -26.61 -1.20 8.56
N LEU A 370 -26.35 -0.51 7.44
CA LEU A 370 -25.11 0.24 7.22
C LEU A 370 -24.95 1.40 8.21
N LEU A 371 -26.04 2.13 8.48
CA LEU A 371 -26.07 3.21 9.45
C LEU A 371 -25.84 2.69 10.87
N THR A 372 -26.43 1.54 11.20
CA THR A 372 -26.24 0.88 12.49
C THR A 372 -24.78 0.46 12.70
N LYS A 373 -24.17 -0.18 11.70
CA LYS A 373 -22.75 -0.59 11.72
C LYS A 373 -21.83 0.60 11.94
N THR A 374 -22.03 1.67 11.17
CA THR A 374 -21.20 2.87 11.26
C THR A 374 -21.38 3.58 12.60
N SER A 375 -22.62 3.72 13.08
CA SER A 375 -22.90 4.31 14.39
C SER A 375 -22.29 3.50 15.55
N ALA A 376 -22.28 2.17 15.44
CA ALA A 376 -21.65 1.30 16.43
C ALA A 376 -20.12 1.48 16.44
N MET A 377 -19.49 1.60 15.26
CA MET A 377 -18.06 1.92 15.14
C MET A 377 -17.73 3.29 15.78
N VAL A 378 -18.53 4.32 15.48
CA VAL A 378 -18.35 5.65 16.08
C VAL A 378 -18.45 5.60 17.61
N LYS A 379 -19.44 4.88 18.16
CA LYS A 379 -19.62 4.71 19.61
C LYS A 379 -18.47 3.97 20.29
N ARG A 380 -17.78 3.07 19.58
CA ARG A 380 -16.57 2.41 20.10
C ARG A 380 -15.35 3.33 20.12
N GLY A 381 -15.42 4.50 19.48
CA GLY A 381 -14.32 5.46 19.43
C GLY A 381 -13.23 5.07 18.43
N GLU A 382 -13.53 4.20 17.46
CA GLU A 382 -12.57 3.84 16.42
C GLU A 382 -12.25 5.08 15.55
N ARG A 383 -10.95 5.32 15.36
CA ARG A 383 -10.43 6.41 14.53
C ARG A 383 -10.10 5.92 13.13
N TYR A 384 -10.40 6.80 12.17
CA TYR A 384 -10.10 6.65 10.77
C TYR A 384 -9.38 7.92 10.30
N VAL A 385 -8.24 7.78 9.65
CA VAL A 385 -7.55 8.89 8.98
C VAL A 385 -7.07 8.45 7.60
N SER A 386 -7.50 9.19 6.58
CA SER A 386 -7.21 8.94 5.16
C SER A 386 -5.86 9.53 4.73
N ASP A 387 -5.41 9.17 3.52
CA ASP A 387 -4.19 9.70 2.90
C ASP A 387 -4.12 11.24 2.86
N ALA A 388 -5.24 11.91 2.56
CA ALA A 388 -5.29 13.36 2.43
C ALA A 388 -4.98 14.09 3.75
N ASP A 389 -5.26 13.44 4.88
CA ASP A 389 -5.12 14.02 6.22
C ASP A 389 -3.90 13.47 6.97
N ALA A 390 -3.21 12.45 6.44
CA ALA A 390 -2.03 11.86 7.07
C ALA A 390 -0.72 12.17 6.34
N ARG A 391 -0.72 12.24 5.00
CA ARG A 391 0.51 12.39 4.21
C ARG A 391 1.10 13.80 4.22
N PRO A 392 0.33 14.90 4.15
CA PRO A 392 0.92 16.23 4.18
C PRO A 392 1.57 16.51 5.55
N LEU A 393 2.79 17.06 5.55
CA LEU A 393 3.50 17.43 6.78
C LEU A 393 2.73 18.45 7.62
N GLY A 394 1.96 19.33 6.97
CA GLY A 394 1.14 20.36 7.64
C GLY A 394 -0.30 19.94 7.90
N ALA A 395 -0.64 18.64 7.79
CA ALA A 395 -1.99 18.18 8.10
C ALA A 395 -2.29 18.36 9.59
N ALA A 396 -3.48 18.83 9.92
CA ALA A 396 -3.88 19.11 11.30
C ALA A 396 -4.30 17.85 12.08
N GLN A 397 -4.39 16.68 11.43
CA GLN A 397 -4.86 15.45 12.05
C GLN A 397 -3.77 14.85 12.97
N PRO A 398 -3.95 14.85 14.31
CA PRO A 398 -2.92 14.42 15.27
C PRO A 398 -2.66 12.91 15.33
N TRP A 399 -3.62 12.10 14.90
CA TRP A 399 -3.63 10.64 15.04
C TRP A 399 -3.27 9.91 13.75
N GLY A 400 -3.19 10.59 12.62
CA GLY A 400 -2.87 9.99 11.33
C GLY A 400 -1.46 10.27 10.88
N SER A 401 -0.57 9.29 10.90
CA SER A 401 0.80 9.43 10.42
C SER A 401 1.31 8.16 9.73
N LEU A 402 2.36 8.33 8.94
CA LEU A 402 3.03 7.21 8.28
C LEU A 402 4.22 6.80 9.15
N TRP A 403 4.46 5.49 9.28
CA TRP A 403 5.60 4.93 10.01
C TRP A 403 5.65 5.30 11.49
N ASP A 404 4.50 5.33 12.16
CA ASP A 404 4.36 5.39 13.62
C ASP A 404 3.85 4.06 14.20
N ASP A 405 3.92 3.91 15.54
CA ASP A 405 3.53 2.69 16.27
C ASP A 405 3.18 2.97 17.75
N GLY A 406 2.55 4.12 18.03
CA GLY A 406 2.24 4.52 19.41
C GLY A 406 0.87 5.15 19.58
N ALA A 407 0.21 4.86 20.70
CA ALA A 407 -1.08 5.46 21.06
C ALA A 407 -1.00 6.98 21.32
N ASP A 408 0.19 7.47 21.64
CA ASP A 408 0.50 8.87 21.88
C ASP A 408 1.74 9.26 21.07
N PRO A 409 1.60 10.10 20.02
CA PRO A 409 2.72 10.47 19.15
C PRO A 409 3.89 11.12 19.89
N ALA A 410 3.64 11.93 20.93
CA ALA A 410 4.71 12.59 21.69
C ALA A 410 5.47 11.59 22.58
N ALA A 411 4.74 10.73 23.29
CA ALA A 411 5.36 9.68 24.10
C ALA A 411 6.10 8.64 23.24
N GLU A 412 5.59 8.36 22.04
CA GLU A 412 6.22 7.46 21.09
C GLU A 412 7.54 8.04 20.53
N LEU A 413 7.60 9.36 20.29
CA LEU A 413 8.86 10.03 19.96
C LEU A 413 9.89 9.85 21.08
N GLU A 414 9.53 10.11 22.34
CA GLU A 414 10.44 9.93 23.48
C GLU A 414 10.93 8.48 23.61
N ARG A 415 10.03 7.50 23.48
CA ARG A 415 10.36 6.08 23.51
C ARG A 415 11.31 5.69 22.38
N MET A 416 11.07 6.17 21.18
CA MET A 416 11.92 5.87 20.02
C MET A 416 13.28 6.56 20.09
N MET A 417 13.38 7.73 20.73
CA MET A 417 14.67 8.36 21.05
C MET A 417 15.49 7.50 22.01
N GLU A 418 14.87 6.88 23.01
CA GLU A 418 15.55 5.93 23.91
C GLU A 418 16.03 4.66 23.16
N VAL A 419 15.17 4.06 22.34
CA VAL A 419 15.54 2.93 21.47
C VAL A 419 16.72 3.30 20.56
N ARG A 420 16.69 4.48 19.97
CA ARG A 420 17.77 5.01 19.13
C ARG A 420 19.07 5.13 19.93
N ARG A 421 19.04 5.70 21.14
CA ARG A 421 20.23 5.86 21.99
C ARG A 421 20.89 4.52 22.27
N VAL A 422 20.11 3.54 22.73
CA VAL A 422 20.59 2.17 22.98
C VAL A 422 21.17 1.53 21.72
N ALA A 423 20.54 1.74 20.57
CA ALA A 423 21.04 1.23 19.29
C ALA A 423 22.34 1.92 18.84
N LEU A 424 22.50 3.23 19.08
CA LEU A 424 23.69 3.99 18.70
C LEU A 424 24.89 3.72 19.63
N GLU A 425 24.68 3.67 20.94
CA GLU A 425 25.73 3.39 21.95
C GLU A 425 26.48 2.09 21.68
N SER A 426 25.78 1.15 21.05
CA SER A 426 26.28 -0.19 20.80
C SER A 426 26.57 -0.41 19.29
N PHE A 427 26.20 0.53 18.41
CA PHE A 427 26.43 0.40 16.97
C PHE A 427 27.92 0.22 16.62
N GLY A 428 28.23 -0.74 15.74
CA GLY A 428 29.60 -1.05 15.35
C GLY A 428 29.70 -2.28 14.45
N LEU A 429 30.87 -2.93 14.44
CA LEU A 429 31.16 -4.08 13.56
C LEU A 429 30.16 -5.25 13.69
N GLY A 430 29.47 -5.38 14.84
CA GLY A 430 28.41 -6.38 15.04
C GLY A 430 27.21 -6.23 14.10
N ALA A 431 27.05 -5.07 13.46
CA ALA A 431 26.05 -4.84 12.41
C ALA A 431 26.45 -5.43 11.04
N LEU A 432 27.66 -5.98 10.88
CA LEU A 432 28.18 -6.46 9.60
C LEU A 432 28.24 -7.99 9.47
N LYS A 433 28.17 -8.41 8.20
CA LYS A 433 28.61 -9.68 7.61
C LYS A 433 30.00 -10.11 8.04
N ALA A 434 30.25 -11.39 8.34
CA ALA A 434 31.61 -11.91 8.16
C ALA A 434 32.04 -11.71 6.69
N GLY A 435 33.16 -11.03 6.46
CA GLY A 435 33.64 -10.68 5.11
C GLY A 435 32.96 -9.47 4.47
N GLU A 436 32.02 -8.80 5.14
CA GLU A 436 31.44 -7.55 4.65
C GLU A 436 32.42 -6.38 4.86
N PRO A 437 32.62 -5.47 3.87
CA PRO A 437 33.50 -4.32 4.03
C PRO A 437 33.06 -3.43 5.19
N VAL A 438 34.01 -2.99 6.03
CA VAL A 438 33.74 -2.07 7.16
C VAL A 438 33.04 -0.78 6.71
N ALA A 439 33.33 -0.31 5.49
CA ALA A 439 32.67 0.86 4.90
C ALA A 439 31.14 0.73 4.79
N ASN A 440 30.59 -0.49 4.81
CA ASN A 440 29.14 -0.71 4.81
C ASN A 440 28.45 -0.30 6.12
N LEU A 441 29.20 -0.06 7.20
CA LEU A 441 28.65 0.56 8.41
C LEU A 441 27.92 1.86 8.08
N LYS A 442 28.45 2.66 7.14
CA LYS A 442 27.82 3.92 6.70
C LYS A 442 26.38 3.71 6.20
N ARG A 443 26.13 2.60 5.50
CA ARG A 443 24.80 2.26 4.96
C ARG A 443 23.82 1.83 6.05
N LYS A 444 24.30 1.12 7.08
CA LYS A 444 23.47 0.65 8.20
C LYS A 444 23.32 1.69 9.31
N TYR A 445 24.23 2.66 9.40
CA TYR A 445 24.23 3.72 10.41
C TYR A 445 23.10 4.73 10.19
N VAL A 446 22.95 5.24 8.97
CA VAL A 446 21.98 6.32 8.65
C VAL A 446 20.54 5.95 9.06
N PRO A 447 20.03 4.73 8.78
CA PRO A 447 18.70 4.34 9.26
C PRO A 447 18.55 4.33 10.79
N ILE A 448 19.61 4.01 11.54
CA ILE A 448 19.59 4.01 13.01
C ILE A 448 19.70 5.43 13.55
N TYR A 449 20.59 6.25 12.98
CA TYR A 449 20.70 7.66 13.35
C TYR A 449 19.40 8.43 13.10
N LEU A 450 18.66 8.10 12.04
CA LEU A 450 17.37 8.72 11.70
C LEU A 450 16.16 7.88 12.15
N LEU A 451 16.32 6.98 13.13
CA LEU A 451 15.28 6.01 13.49
C LEU A 451 13.96 6.66 13.94
N HIS A 452 14.05 7.82 14.61
CA HIS A 452 12.92 8.54 15.20
C HIS A 452 12.21 9.52 14.23
N ARG A 453 12.68 9.66 12.98
CA ARG A 453 12.28 10.78 12.11
C ARG A 453 10.77 10.85 11.82
N TYR A 454 10.10 9.70 11.76
CA TYR A 454 8.66 9.66 11.48
C TYR A 454 7.83 9.94 12.73
N GLN A 455 8.34 9.58 13.92
CA GLN A 455 7.75 9.97 15.19
C GLN A 455 7.85 11.48 15.41
N LEU A 456 8.90 12.13 14.89
CA LEU A 456 9.01 13.59 14.87
C LEU A 456 7.86 14.21 14.05
N GLU A 457 7.61 13.70 12.85
CA GLU A 457 6.48 14.15 12.02
C GLU A 457 5.13 13.91 12.71
N ALA A 458 4.94 12.75 13.35
CA ALA A 458 3.71 12.44 14.07
C ALA A 458 3.50 13.35 15.29
N ALA A 459 4.53 13.56 16.12
CA ALA A 459 4.46 14.45 17.28
C ALA A 459 4.23 15.92 16.88
N ALA A 460 4.79 16.37 15.75
CA ALA A 460 4.59 17.73 15.25
C ALA A 460 3.12 18.05 14.97
N LYS A 461 2.33 17.09 14.50
CA LYS A 461 0.89 17.27 14.21
C LYS A 461 0.04 17.52 15.46
N LEU A 462 0.55 17.24 16.66
CA LEU A 462 -0.14 17.61 17.90
C LEU A 462 -0.12 19.12 18.13
N VAL A 463 0.91 19.84 17.65
CA VAL A 463 1.05 21.29 17.85
C VAL A 463 0.18 22.02 16.83
N GLY A 464 -0.83 22.76 17.32
CA GLY A 464 -1.86 23.35 16.46
C GLY A 464 -2.82 22.33 15.83
N GLY A 465 -2.74 21.07 16.25
CA GLY A 465 -3.58 19.99 15.74
C GLY A 465 -5.06 20.14 16.10
N VAL A 466 -5.91 19.48 15.30
CA VAL A 466 -7.37 19.47 15.44
C VAL A 466 -7.83 18.00 15.40
N ASP A 467 -8.58 17.58 16.41
CA ASP A 467 -9.15 16.23 16.44
C ASP A 467 -10.48 16.22 15.67
N TYR A 468 -10.38 16.08 14.35
CA TYR A 468 -11.54 15.96 13.47
C TYR A 468 -11.72 14.52 12.96
N ALA A 469 -12.97 14.18 12.68
CA ALA A 469 -13.39 12.95 12.03
C ALA A 469 -14.14 13.29 10.74
N TYR A 470 -14.36 12.28 9.90
CA TYR A 470 -15.20 12.38 8.70
C TYR A 470 -16.69 12.30 9.05
N SER A 471 -17.15 13.20 9.92
CA SER A 471 -18.48 13.14 10.50
C SER A 471 -19.59 13.44 9.50
N VAL A 472 -20.77 12.88 9.78
CA VAL A 472 -22.02 13.20 9.10
C VAL A 472 -23.03 13.70 10.13
N ILE A 473 -24.07 14.41 9.69
CA ILE A 473 -25.08 14.98 10.58
C ILE A 473 -25.70 13.87 11.46
N GLY A 474 -25.69 14.09 12.77
CA GLY A 474 -26.31 13.20 13.77
C GLY A 474 -25.39 12.09 14.28
N ASP A 475 -24.09 12.12 13.95
CA ASP A 475 -23.13 11.12 14.42
C ASP A 475 -22.40 11.50 15.72
N GLY A 476 -22.61 12.72 16.23
CA GLY A 476 -22.08 13.18 17.51
C GLY A 476 -20.60 13.59 17.47
N ARG A 477 -19.98 13.66 16.28
CA ARG A 477 -18.59 14.12 16.05
C ARG A 477 -18.53 15.31 15.08
N GLU A 478 -19.57 16.12 15.04
CA GLU A 478 -19.67 17.30 14.17
C GLU A 478 -18.77 18.45 14.63
N ILE A 479 -18.30 18.42 15.89
CA ILE A 479 -17.35 19.40 16.43
C ILE A 479 -15.93 18.83 16.33
N SER A 480 -15.02 19.64 15.81
CA SER A 480 -13.59 19.33 15.70
C SER A 480 -12.79 20.15 16.71
N PRO A 481 -12.60 19.67 17.96
CA PRO A 481 -11.88 20.43 18.97
C PRO A 481 -10.38 20.52 18.67
N PRO A 482 -9.72 21.62 19.06
CA PRO A 482 -8.26 21.69 19.04
C PRO A 482 -7.67 20.69 20.04
N ILE A 483 -6.45 20.23 19.79
CA ILE A 483 -5.70 19.42 20.77
C ILE A 483 -5.52 20.22 22.07
N PRO A 484 -5.77 19.61 23.26
CA PRO A 484 -5.62 20.31 24.54
C PRO A 484 -4.24 20.95 24.74
N ALA A 485 -4.21 22.14 25.33
CA ALA A 485 -3.00 22.97 25.41
C ALA A 485 -1.84 22.31 26.19
N ASP A 486 -2.14 21.47 27.17
CA ASP A 486 -1.17 20.64 27.89
C ASP A 486 -0.53 19.59 26.95
N ARG A 487 -1.32 18.91 26.12
CA ARG A 487 -0.83 17.94 25.11
C ARG A 487 0.04 18.62 24.06
N GLN A 488 -0.34 19.82 23.59
CA GLN A 488 0.49 20.59 22.66
C GLN A 488 1.85 20.98 23.28
N ARG A 489 1.86 21.40 24.55
CA ARG A 489 3.11 21.74 25.27
C ARG A 489 3.98 20.52 25.51
N GLN A 490 3.38 19.37 25.80
CA GLN A 490 4.09 18.09 25.90
C GLN A 490 4.78 17.76 24.58
N ALA A 491 4.03 17.77 23.47
CA ALA A 491 4.58 17.52 22.14
C ALA A 491 5.73 18.48 21.79
N LEU A 492 5.55 19.79 22.06
CA LEU A 492 6.61 20.79 21.86
C LEU A 492 7.86 20.47 22.68
N THR A 493 7.69 20.01 23.92
CA THR A 493 8.82 19.60 24.79
C THR A 493 9.55 18.40 24.20
N SER A 494 8.84 17.35 23.77
CA SER A 494 9.42 16.16 23.16
C SER A 494 10.15 16.51 21.84
N LEU A 495 9.58 17.41 21.03
CA LEU A 495 10.21 17.90 19.79
C LEU A 495 11.51 18.66 20.08
N LEU A 496 11.49 19.61 21.03
CA LEU A 496 12.68 20.38 21.40
C LEU A 496 13.79 19.49 21.98
N ALA A 497 13.44 18.42 22.69
CA ALA A 497 14.41 17.47 23.22
C ALA A 497 15.23 16.78 22.11
N THR A 498 14.66 16.59 20.91
CA THR A 498 15.40 16.01 19.76
C THR A 498 16.53 16.91 19.24
N LEU A 499 16.53 18.20 19.61
CA LEU A 499 17.53 19.18 19.22
C LEU A 499 18.67 19.33 20.22
N ALA A 500 18.63 18.59 21.34
CA ALA A 500 19.72 18.62 22.31
C ALA A 500 21.04 18.17 21.64
N PRO A 501 22.18 18.83 21.93
CA PRO A 501 23.45 18.49 21.28
C PRO A 501 23.81 17.00 21.34
N GLN A 502 23.52 16.34 22.46
CA GLN A 502 23.78 14.91 22.65
C GLN A 502 22.96 14.03 21.68
N GLU A 503 21.78 14.47 21.26
CA GLU A 503 20.94 13.71 20.32
C GLU A 503 21.40 13.86 18.87
N LEU A 504 22.05 14.98 18.56
CA LEU A 504 22.61 15.28 17.24
C LEU A 504 24.01 14.69 17.05
N ASP A 505 24.67 14.26 18.12
CA ASP A 505 26.03 13.75 18.09
C ASP A 505 26.14 12.32 17.52
N THR A 506 27.35 11.94 17.13
CA THR A 506 27.72 10.58 16.70
C THR A 506 28.66 9.96 17.74
N PRO A 507 28.46 8.70 18.17
CA PRO A 507 29.36 8.05 19.12
C PRO A 507 30.83 8.13 18.69
N GLU A 508 31.72 8.51 19.61
CA GLU A 508 33.16 8.66 19.34
C GLU A 508 33.78 7.39 18.76
N THR A 509 33.30 6.22 19.20
CA THR A 509 33.69 4.89 18.71
C THR A 509 33.47 4.64 17.21
N LEU A 510 32.74 5.51 16.52
CA LEU A 510 32.47 5.44 15.08
C LEU A 510 33.21 6.50 14.26
N VAL A 511 33.80 7.50 14.92
CA VAL A 511 34.54 8.60 14.28
C VAL A 511 36.04 8.56 14.53
N THR A 512 36.49 7.81 15.55
CA THR A 512 37.89 7.48 15.83
C THR A 512 38.17 6.02 15.50
#